data_AF-A0AAN8FUR6-F1
#
_entry.id   AF-A0AAN8FUR6-F1
#
_cell.length_a   1.000
_cell.length_b   1.000
_cell.length_c   1.000
_cell.angle_alpha   90.00
_cell.angle_beta   90.00
_cell.angle_gamma   90.00
#
_symmetry.space_group_name_H-M   'P 1'
#
loop_
_entity.id
_entity.type
_entity.pdbx_description
1 polymer ?
#
loop_
_entity_poly.entity_id
_entity_poly.type
_entity_poly.pdbx_seq_one_letter_code
_entity_poly.pdbx_strand_id
1 'polypeptide(L)'
;MVAAISFANLPPEMTEKILENVDSDSIRAAQAVCRQWRNTINRRRHRMKRNRVQEIYISDDQDTAVTLTITHLSPSFESVSTVKIAEYGQLFDCLWIYAPKKLNISATRNELRTALEGIPDWWFLTVQMLGIYESACDLDALSLVSRAPHCVSLRIDPCFTIDSVTSLLDCMRQIHELKIRTTSKTITADDTTIDALIPLSIACPQGLQSFWVDSISTDFSLSKMFELLEKGHFSPRCSLLFEKVHGSESALRNWITSHAQQVLYISEQTYNFAYRDVEIGISVEQFVP
;
A
#
# COMPACT_ATOMS: atom_id res chain seq x y z
N MET A 1 -31.81 -5.11 52.29
CA MET A 1 -31.29 -5.86 51.12
C MET A 1 -30.42 -4.92 50.31
N VAL A 2 -29.12 -5.17 50.24
CA VAL A 2 -28.21 -4.39 49.38
C VAL A 2 -28.37 -4.94 47.98
N ALA A 3 -28.85 -4.12 47.03
CA ALA A 3 -28.99 -4.53 45.65
C ALA A 3 -27.61 -4.93 45.10
N ALA A 4 -27.51 -6.12 44.51
CA ALA A 4 -26.28 -6.56 43.85
C ALA A 4 -25.95 -5.61 42.71
N ILE A 5 -24.84 -4.88 42.83
CA ILE A 5 -24.36 -3.97 41.80
C ILE A 5 -23.85 -4.82 40.65
N SER A 6 -24.60 -4.85 39.55
CA SER A 6 -24.13 -5.42 38.29
C SER A 6 -23.30 -4.38 37.54
N PHE A 7 -22.12 -4.78 37.04
CA PHE A 7 -21.29 -3.94 36.16
C PHE A 7 -22.01 -3.54 34.85
N ALA A 8 -23.08 -4.24 34.49
CA ALA A 8 -23.95 -3.89 33.37
C ALA A 8 -24.84 -2.66 33.66
N ASN A 9 -25.00 -2.26 34.93
CA ASN A 9 -25.80 -1.11 35.34
C ASN A 9 -24.94 0.14 35.58
N LEU A 10 -23.64 0.09 35.24
CA LEU A 10 -22.78 1.27 35.35
C LEU A 10 -23.20 2.34 34.33
N PRO A 11 -23.12 3.63 34.71
CA PRO A 11 -23.27 4.73 33.77
C PRO A 11 -22.33 4.56 32.57
N PRO A 12 -22.75 4.95 31.36
CA PRO A 12 -21.95 4.84 30.14
C PRO A 12 -20.55 5.48 30.26
N GLU A 13 -20.44 6.59 30.99
CA GLU A 13 -19.19 7.33 31.18
C GLU A 13 -18.19 6.56 32.06
N MET A 14 -18.69 5.79 33.04
CA MET A 14 -17.86 4.92 33.87
C MET A 14 -17.44 3.65 33.13
N THR A 15 -18.36 3.08 32.36
CA THR A 15 -18.08 1.95 31.47
C THR A 15 -16.99 2.31 30.45
N GLU A 16 -17.06 3.51 29.87
CA GLU A 16 -16.04 4.03 28.95
C GLU A 16 -14.66 4.12 29.60
N LYS A 17 -14.55 4.74 30.80
CA LYS A 17 -13.27 4.85 31.53
C LYS A 17 -12.65 3.49 31.88
N ILE A 18 -13.46 2.50 32.21
CA ILE A 18 -12.99 1.13 32.49
C ILE A 18 -12.44 0.52 31.20
N LEU A 19 -13.21 0.59 30.12
CA LEU A 19 -12.86 0.00 28.83
C LEU A 19 -11.65 0.68 28.15
N GLU A 20 -11.41 1.96 28.41
CA GLU A 20 -10.20 2.67 27.94
C GLU A 20 -8.90 2.08 28.51
N ASN A 21 -8.99 1.41 29.66
CA ASN A 21 -7.87 0.80 30.37
C ASN A 21 -7.83 -0.73 30.26
N VAL A 22 -8.76 -1.33 29.49
CA VAL A 22 -8.71 -2.76 29.17
C VAL A 22 -7.60 -3.00 28.16
N ASP A 23 -6.75 -3.98 28.45
CA ASP A 23 -5.68 -4.42 27.56
C ASP A 23 -6.22 -4.85 26.18
N SER A 24 -5.47 -4.58 25.12
CA SER A 24 -5.87 -4.92 23.74
C SER A 24 -6.21 -6.39 23.57
N ASP A 25 -5.50 -7.27 24.28
CA ASP A 25 -5.63 -8.73 24.14
C ASP A 25 -6.93 -9.23 24.80
N SER A 26 -7.49 -8.42 25.72
CA SER A 26 -8.73 -8.73 26.45
C SER A 26 -9.98 -8.11 25.83
N ILE A 27 -9.87 -7.37 24.71
CA ILE A 27 -11.00 -6.66 24.10
C ILE A 27 -12.07 -7.61 23.59
N ARG A 28 -11.69 -8.74 22.97
CA ARG A 28 -12.67 -9.73 22.50
C ARG A 28 -13.49 -10.30 23.67
N ALA A 29 -12.82 -10.58 24.79
CA ALA A 29 -13.49 -10.99 26.01
C ALA A 29 -14.43 -9.88 26.50
N ALA A 30 -13.98 -8.62 26.53
CA ALA A 30 -14.80 -7.48 26.95
C ALA A 30 -16.03 -7.23 26.04
N GLN A 31 -15.91 -7.44 24.72
CA GLN A 31 -17.02 -7.37 23.77
C GLN A 31 -18.04 -8.51 23.94
N ALA A 32 -17.61 -9.64 24.50
CA ALA A 32 -18.47 -10.79 24.80
C ALA A 32 -19.25 -10.62 26.11
N VAL A 33 -18.80 -9.75 27.03
CA VAL A 33 -19.44 -9.54 28.35
C VAL A 33 -20.90 -9.10 28.22
N CYS A 34 -21.18 -8.03 27.48
CA CYS A 34 -22.55 -7.58 27.23
C CYS A 34 -22.67 -6.63 26.04
N ARG A 35 -23.90 -6.41 25.57
CA ARG A 35 -24.20 -5.54 24.41
C ARG A 35 -23.79 -4.08 24.63
N GLN A 36 -23.93 -3.56 25.85
CA GLN A 36 -23.53 -2.19 26.19
C GLN A 36 -22.02 -1.99 26.07
N TRP A 37 -21.22 -2.94 26.55
CA TRP A 37 -19.76 -2.89 26.46
C TRP A 37 -19.31 -2.96 25.02
N ARG A 38 -19.87 -3.88 24.23
CA ARG A 38 -19.63 -3.96 22.78
C ARG A 38 -19.93 -2.64 22.08
N ASN A 39 -21.10 -2.05 22.31
CA ASN A 39 -21.48 -0.78 21.70
C ASN A 39 -20.55 0.37 22.11
N THR A 40 -20.11 0.39 23.37
CA THR A 40 -19.19 1.43 23.89
C THR A 40 -17.79 1.27 23.29
N ILE A 41 -17.28 0.04 23.21
CA ILE A 41 -16.02 -0.31 22.52
C ILE A 41 -16.06 0.11 21.07
N ASN A 42 -17.19 -0.12 20.40
CA ASN A 42 -17.37 0.25 19.00
C ASN A 42 -17.40 1.76 18.81
N ARG A 43 -18.10 2.49 19.67
CA ARG A 43 -18.25 3.95 19.58
C ARG A 43 -16.97 4.73 19.94
N ARG A 44 -16.18 4.25 20.90
CA ARG A 44 -15.08 5.02 21.53
C ARG A 44 -13.71 4.43 21.27
N ARG A 45 -13.60 3.68 20.19
CA ARG A 45 -12.43 2.88 19.84
C ARG A 45 -11.12 3.69 19.71
N HIS A 46 -11.22 4.97 19.35
CA HIS A 46 -10.08 5.90 19.23
C HIS A 46 -9.47 6.30 20.57
N ARG A 47 -10.18 6.10 21.69
CA ARG A 47 -9.71 6.45 23.05
C ARG A 47 -9.16 5.27 23.82
N MET A 48 -9.35 4.05 23.31
CA MET A 48 -8.83 2.84 23.94
C MET A 48 -7.32 2.78 23.73
N LYS A 49 -6.55 2.51 24.79
CA LYS A 49 -5.08 2.35 24.77
C LYS A 49 -4.69 1.18 23.88
N ARG A 50 -4.66 1.41 22.57
CA ARG A 50 -4.28 0.43 21.57
C ARG A 50 -2.90 0.74 21.07
N ASN A 51 -2.08 -0.30 20.97
CA ASN A 51 -0.90 -0.23 20.14
C ASN A 51 -1.36 0.09 18.72
N ARG A 52 -0.76 1.12 18.12
CA ARG A 52 -1.10 1.55 16.76
C ARG A 52 -0.79 0.38 15.83
N VAL A 53 -1.74 -0.05 15.03
CA VAL A 53 -1.47 -1.07 14.01
C VAL A 53 -0.74 -0.39 12.85
N GLN A 54 0.42 -0.93 12.50
CA GLN A 54 1.18 -0.49 11.34
C GLN A 54 0.68 -1.17 10.09
N GLU A 55 0.49 -2.48 10.18
CA GLU A 55 0.28 -3.33 9.02
C GLU A 55 -0.71 -4.44 9.30
N ILE A 56 -1.51 -4.77 8.28
CA ILE A 56 -2.30 -5.99 8.22
C ILE A 56 -1.95 -6.71 6.92
N TYR A 57 -1.66 -8.00 7.04
CA TYR A 57 -1.49 -8.93 5.93
C TYR A 57 -2.64 -9.93 5.93
N ILE A 58 -3.40 -9.98 4.83
CA ILE A 58 -4.53 -10.89 4.62
C ILE A 58 -4.07 -12.05 3.73
N SER A 59 -4.25 -13.29 4.17
CA SER A 59 -3.94 -14.46 3.35
C SER A 59 -4.85 -15.66 3.59
N ASP A 60 -4.99 -16.53 2.59
CA ASP A 60 -5.71 -17.80 2.70
C ASP A 60 -4.91 -19.02 2.21
N ASP A 61 -3.60 -18.85 1.97
CA ASP A 61 -2.74 -19.81 1.26
C ASP A 61 -2.53 -21.17 1.96
N GLN A 62 -3.00 -21.37 3.20
CA GLN A 62 -2.67 -22.56 4.01
C GLN A 62 -3.84 -23.25 4.71
N ASP A 63 -5.06 -22.70 4.71
CA ASP A 63 -6.17 -23.23 5.51
C ASP A 63 -7.55 -22.95 4.86
N THR A 64 -8.60 -23.62 5.36
CA THR A 64 -9.99 -23.28 5.02
C THR A 64 -10.44 -21.91 5.55
N ALA A 65 -9.58 -21.20 6.30
CA ALA A 65 -9.86 -19.94 6.97
C ALA A 65 -8.97 -18.81 6.44
N VAL A 66 -9.49 -17.58 6.48
CA VAL A 66 -8.70 -16.37 6.19
C VAL A 66 -7.84 -16.05 7.39
N THR A 67 -6.55 -15.84 7.16
CA THR A 67 -5.59 -15.46 8.18
C THR A 67 -5.26 -13.99 8.06
N LEU A 68 -5.39 -13.26 9.17
CA LEU A 68 -4.90 -11.90 9.32
C LEU A 68 -3.64 -11.93 10.20
N THR A 69 -2.53 -11.46 9.65
CA THR A 69 -1.31 -11.16 10.43
C THR A 69 -1.27 -9.66 10.68
N ILE A 70 -1.27 -9.25 11.95
CA ILE A 70 -1.39 -7.86 12.38
C ILE A 70 -0.09 -7.46 13.07
N THR A 71 0.60 -6.46 12.53
CA THR A 71 1.83 -5.92 13.11
C THR A 71 1.52 -4.65 13.87
N HIS A 72 1.84 -4.64 15.16
CA HIS A 72 1.60 -3.54 16.08
C HIS A 72 2.88 -2.74 16.34
N LEU A 73 2.75 -1.42 16.32
CA LEU A 73 3.77 -0.49 16.83
C LEU A 73 3.72 -0.49 18.35
N SER A 74 4.69 -1.15 18.96
CA SER A 74 5.01 -0.99 20.38
C SER A 74 6.30 -0.16 20.51
N PRO A 75 6.45 0.65 21.57
CA PRO A 75 7.60 1.53 21.76
C PRO A 75 8.96 0.82 21.80
N SER A 76 8.98 -0.49 22.07
CA SER A 76 10.20 -1.25 22.38
C SER A 76 10.43 -2.48 21.51
N PHE A 77 9.44 -2.94 20.75
CA PHE A 77 9.55 -4.07 19.82
C PHE A 77 8.34 -4.12 18.86
N GLU A 78 8.49 -4.72 17.69
CA GLU A 78 7.34 -5.07 16.85
C GLU A 78 6.68 -6.33 17.45
N SER A 79 5.36 -6.26 17.65
CA SER A 79 4.56 -7.42 18.08
C SER A 79 3.63 -7.83 16.94
N VAL A 80 3.48 -9.14 16.75
CA VAL A 80 2.70 -9.73 15.67
C VAL A 80 1.58 -10.58 16.28
N SER A 81 0.36 -10.32 15.85
CA SER A 81 -0.82 -11.12 16.22
C SER A 81 -1.35 -11.83 14.98
N THR A 82 -1.73 -13.09 15.13
CA THR A 82 -2.38 -13.86 14.06
C THR A 82 -3.83 -14.14 14.43
N VAL A 83 -4.75 -13.81 13.53
CA VAL A 83 -6.18 -14.05 13.69
C VAL A 83 -6.65 -14.93 12.53
N LYS A 84 -7.25 -16.07 12.86
CA LYS A 84 -7.98 -16.89 11.87
C LYS A 84 -9.45 -16.51 11.87
N ILE A 85 -10.01 -16.33 10.68
CA ILE A 85 -11.40 -16.00 10.43
C ILE A 85 -12.01 -17.14 9.63
N ALA A 86 -13.05 -17.76 10.16
CA ALA A 86 -13.67 -18.92 9.53
C ALA A 86 -14.38 -18.57 8.22
N GLU A 87 -14.91 -17.36 8.11
CA GLU A 87 -15.73 -16.91 6.97
C GLU A 87 -15.33 -15.50 6.51
N TYR A 88 -15.24 -15.30 5.19
CA TYR A 88 -14.95 -14.00 4.58
C TYR A 88 -15.94 -12.90 4.98
N GLY A 89 -17.21 -13.24 5.25
CA GLY A 89 -18.22 -12.29 5.73
C GLY A 89 -17.87 -11.62 7.08
N GLN A 90 -17.00 -12.25 7.89
CA GLN A 90 -16.53 -11.72 9.18
C GLN A 90 -15.21 -10.94 9.06
N LEU A 91 -14.68 -10.79 7.83
CA LEU A 91 -13.43 -10.07 7.57
C LEU A 91 -13.52 -8.63 8.05
N PHE A 92 -14.58 -7.91 7.67
CA PHE A 92 -14.73 -6.52 8.10
C PHE A 92 -14.88 -6.42 9.61
N ASP A 93 -15.61 -7.33 10.27
CA ASP A 93 -15.75 -7.38 11.74
C ASP A 93 -14.40 -7.50 12.47
N CYS A 94 -13.40 -8.07 11.80
CA CYS A 94 -12.02 -8.12 12.29
C CYS A 94 -11.17 -6.93 11.83
N LEU A 95 -11.40 -6.37 10.64
CA LEU A 95 -10.60 -5.28 10.07
C LEU A 95 -11.01 -3.89 10.57
N TRP A 96 -12.32 -3.64 10.77
CA TRP A 96 -12.80 -2.37 11.32
C TRP A 96 -12.17 -2.10 12.67
N ILE A 97 -11.73 -3.18 13.35
CA ILE A 97 -10.98 -3.05 14.59
C ILE A 97 -9.54 -2.52 14.43
N TYR A 98 -9.10 -2.19 13.23
CA TYR A 98 -7.76 -1.69 13.00
C TYR A 98 -7.77 -0.50 12.04
N ALA A 99 -6.88 0.44 12.37
CA ALA A 99 -6.47 1.65 11.65
C ALA A 99 -5.19 1.49 10.81
N PRO A 100 -4.97 0.43 10.01
CA PRO A 100 -3.63 0.16 9.50
C PRO A 100 -3.17 1.26 8.53
N LYS A 101 -1.87 1.52 8.55
CA LYS A 101 -1.23 2.33 7.50
C LYS A 101 -0.88 1.49 6.27
N LYS A 102 -0.58 0.20 6.48
CA LYS A 102 -0.19 -0.73 5.43
C LYS A 102 -1.21 -1.87 5.35
N LEU A 103 -1.72 -2.14 4.16
CA LEU A 103 -2.60 -3.26 3.88
C LEU A 103 -1.96 -4.12 2.80
N ASN A 104 -1.69 -5.37 3.11
CA ASN A 104 -1.12 -6.35 2.20
C ASN A 104 -2.13 -7.50 2.02
N ILE A 105 -2.30 -7.97 0.79
CA ILE A 105 -3.35 -8.94 0.43
C ILE A 105 -2.75 -10.01 -0.47
N SER A 106 -2.82 -11.27 -0.03
CA SER A 106 -2.33 -12.45 -0.74
C SER A 106 -3.31 -13.60 -0.51
N ALA A 107 -4.47 -13.59 -1.17
CA ALA A 107 -5.50 -14.62 -0.95
C ALA A 107 -6.12 -15.08 -2.28
N THR A 108 -6.22 -16.39 -2.47
CA THR A 108 -6.58 -17.11 -3.70
C THR A 108 -8.07 -17.37 -3.90
N ARG A 109 -8.92 -17.15 -2.89
CA ARG A 109 -10.32 -17.57 -2.92
C ARG A 109 -11.25 -16.43 -3.31
N ASN A 110 -12.13 -16.71 -4.29
CA ASN A 110 -13.14 -15.80 -4.89
C ASN A 110 -14.04 -15.02 -3.91
N GLU A 111 -14.10 -15.41 -2.65
CA GLU A 111 -14.91 -14.78 -1.60
C GLU A 111 -14.24 -13.52 -1.04
N LEU A 112 -12.92 -13.34 -1.23
CA LEU A 112 -12.19 -12.16 -0.78
C LEU A 112 -12.68 -10.89 -1.45
N ARG A 113 -12.86 -10.92 -2.78
CA ARG A 113 -13.38 -9.78 -3.55
C ARG A 113 -14.68 -9.26 -2.97
N THR A 114 -15.65 -10.15 -2.77
CA THR A 114 -16.98 -9.81 -2.23
C THR A 114 -16.87 -9.23 -0.81
N ALA A 115 -16.00 -9.79 0.03
CA ALA A 115 -15.80 -9.28 1.38
C ALA A 115 -15.18 -7.87 1.39
N LEU A 116 -14.21 -7.60 0.51
CA LEU A 116 -13.60 -6.27 0.38
C LEU A 116 -14.57 -5.24 -0.20
N GLU A 117 -15.42 -5.62 -1.16
CA GLU A 117 -16.50 -4.78 -1.70
C GLU A 117 -17.50 -4.36 -0.61
N GLY A 118 -17.76 -5.23 0.37
CA GLY A 118 -18.63 -4.95 1.51
C GLY A 118 -18.03 -4.01 2.58
N ILE A 119 -16.72 -3.75 2.55
CA ILE A 119 -16.08 -2.80 3.48
C ILE A 119 -16.53 -1.37 3.13
N PRO A 120 -16.76 -0.46 4.08
CA PRO A 120 -17.03 0.94 3.77
C PRO A 120 -15.79 1.71 3.30
N ASP A 121 -15.94 2.60 2.31
CA ASP A 121 -14.82 3.37 1.73
C ASP A 121 -14.03 4.21 2.73
N TRP A 122 -14.70 4.75 3.76
CA TRP A 122 -14.04 5.55 4.79
C TRP A 122 -12.93 4.79 5.51
N TRP A 123 -12.97 3.45 5.53
CA TRP A 123 -11.96 2.62 6.17
C TRP A 123 -10.63 2.63 5.39
N PHE A 124 -10.69 2.74 4.06
CA PHE A 124 -9.53 2.79 3.18
C PHE A 124 -8.81 4.14 3.17
N LEU A 125 -9.47 5.22 3.63
CA LEU A 125 -8.92 6.57 3.62
C LEU A 125 -7.63 6.73 4.45
N THR A 126 -7.39 5.85 5.43
CA THR A 126 -6.19 5.90 6.27
C THR A 126 -5.05 5.03 5.75
N VAL A 127 -5.30 4.21 4.72
CA VAL A 127 -4.30 3.34 4.12
C VAL A 127 -3.30 4.19 3.33
N GLN A 128 -2.03 4.04 3.67
CA GLN A 128 -0.91 4.75 3.05
C GLN A 128 -0.09 3.83 2.12
N MET A 129 -0.16 2.52 2.34
CA MET A 129 0.50 1.52 1.51
C MET A 129 -0.45 0.37 1.24
N LEU A 130 -0.54 -0.02 -0.03
CA LEU A 130 -1.34 -1.15 -0.49
C LEU A 130 -0.46 -2.12 -1.26
N GLY A 131 -0.41 -3.37 -0.81
CA GLY A 131 0.24 -4.48 -1.48
C GLY A 131 -0.79 -5.52 -1.92
N ILE A 132 -0.82 -5.86 -3.20
CA ILE A 132 -1.69 -6.88 -3.77
C ILE A 132 -0.79 -7.95 -4.40
N TYR A 133 -0.75 -9.13 -3.80
CA TYR A 133 0.22 -10.19 -4.10
C TYR A 133 -0.34 -11.25 -5.05
N GLU A 134 0.54 -12.08 -5.61
CA GLU A 134 0.25 -13.07 -6.67
C GLU A 134 -1.00 -13.90 -6.43
N SER A 135 -1.28 -14.29 -5.18
CA SER A 135 -2.46 -15.08 -4.86
C SER A 135 -3.79 -14.36 -5.12
N ALA A 136 -3.84 -13.02 -5.14
CA ALA A 136 -5.08 -12.25 -5.12
C ALA A 136 -5.72 -11.95 -6.49
N CYS A 137 -5.50 -12.80 -7.50
CA CYS A 137 -5.85 -12.56 -8.91
C CYS A 137 -7.33 -12.22 -9.21
N ASP A 138 -8.25 -12.52 -8.28
CA ASP A 138 -9.68 -12.26 -8.43
C ASP A 138 -10.08 -10.81 -8.08
N LEU A 139 -9.16 -10.02 -7.52
CA LEU A 139 -9.43 -8.62 -7.15
C LEU A 139 -9.36 -7.66 -8.33
N ASP A 140 -10.26 -6.68 -8.31
CA ASP A 140 -10.14 -5.49 -9.14
C ASP A 140 -9.22 -4.47 -8.43
N ALA A 141 -7.95 -4.46 -8.85
CA ALA A 141 -6.95 -3.57 -8.29
C ALA A 141 -7.33 -2.09 -8.45
N LEU A 142 -7.94 -1.71 -9.58
CA LEU A 142 -8.36 -0.33 -9.84
C LEU A 142 -9.47 0.10 -8.87
N SER A 143 -10.49 -0.74 -8.72
CA SER A 143 -11.57 -0.53 -7.75
C SER A 143 -11.01 -0.36 -6.34
N LEU A 144 -10.06 -1.20 -5.92
CA LEU A 144 -9.49 -1.12 -4.58
C LEU A 144 -8.63 0.15 -4.38
N VAL A 145 -7.79 0.50 -5.36
CA VAL A 145 -6.94 1.71 -5.29
C VAL A 145 -7.79 2.98 -5.28
N SER A 146 -8.89 3.04 -6.04
CA SER A 146 -9.82 4.18 -6.07
C SER A 146 -10.40 4.54 -4.69
N ARG A 147 -10.46 3.56 -3.79
CA ARG A 147 -10.99 3.71 -2.42
C ARG A 147 -9.93 4.16 -1.43
N ALA A 148 -8.64 4.07 -1.80
CA ALA A 148 -7.49 4.46 -1.00
C ALA A 148 -6.72 5.64 -1.65
N PRO A 149 -7.34 6.82 -1.86
CA PRO A 149 -6.72 7.93 -2.59
C PRO A 149 -5.50 8.56 -1.87
N HIS A 150 -5.31 8.24 -0.58
CA HIS A 150 -4.16 8.65 0.23
C HIS A 150 -3.03 7.61 0.27
N CYS A 151 -3.22 6.49 -0.44
CA CYS A 151 -2.15 5.54 -0.68
C CYS A 151 -1.02 6.25 -1.42
N VAL A 152 0.20 6.13 -0.91
CA VAL A 152 1.41 6.72 -1.50
C VAL A 152 2.38 5.64 -1.96
N SER A 153 2.14 4.38 -1.57
CA SER A 153 2.99 3.25 -1.91
C SER A 153 2.12 2.10 -2.39
N LEU A 154 2.24 1.77 -3.66
CA LEU A 154 1.46 0.73 -4.31
C LEU A 154 2.39 -0.38 -4.79
N ARG A 155 2.13 -1.60 -4.36
CA ARG A 155 2.78 -2.80 -4.86
C ARG A 155 1.75 -3.77 -5.41
N ILE A 156 1.92 -4.20 -6.65
CA ILE A 156 1.05 -5.15 -7.33
C ILE A 156 1.93 -6.22 -7.95
N ASP A 157 1.70 -7.46 -7.58
CA ASP A 157 2.45 -8.64 -8.06
C ASP A 157 1.58 -9.41 -9.10
N PRO A 158 2.17 -10.36 -9.84
CA PRO A 158 1.70 -10.75 -11.17
C PRO A 158 0.44 -11.63 -11.19
N CYS A 159 -0.73 -10.99 -11.24
CA CYS A 159 -1.97 -11.72 -11.50
C CYS A 159 -3.16 -10.89 -12.02
N PHE A 160 -2.96 -9.59 -12.25
CA PHE A 160 -4.04 -8.64 -12.51
C PHE A 160 -4.08 -8.16 -13.95
N THR A 161 -5.25 -8.21 -14.57
CA THR A 161 -5.55 -7.41 -15.76
C THR A 161 -5.87 -5.99 -15.32
N ILE A 162 -4.88 -5.11 -15.44
CA ILE A 162 -5.05 -3.67 -15.37
C ILE A 162 -4.84 -3.15 -16.79
N ASP A 163 -5.80 -2.40 -17.32
CA ASP A 163 -5.75 -1.94 -18.71
C ASP A 163 -4.54 -1.01 -18.96
N SER A 164 -4.28 -0.07 -18.05
CA SER A 164 -3.12 0.82 -18.07
C SER A 164 -2.67 1.24 -16.66
N VAL A 165 -1.36 1.47 -16.47
CA VAL A 165 -0.82 2.03 -15.22
C VAL A 165 -1.36 3.43 -14.96
N THR A 166 -1.57 4.23 -16.00
CA THR A 166 -2.15 5.57 -15.93
C THR A 166 -3.48 5.59 -15.19
N SER A 167 -4.37 4.62 -15.46
CA SER A 167 -5.67 4.52 -14.78
C SER A 167 -5.55 4.32 -13.25
N LEU A 168 -4.52 3.60 -12.80
CA LEU A 168 -4.23 3.45 -11.37
C LEU A 168 -3.73 4.76 -10.76
N LEU A 169 -2.83 5.44 -11.46
CA LEU A 169 -2.26 6.71 -11.02
C LEU A 169 -3.33 7.81 -10.89
N ASP A 170 -4.32 7.83 -11.78
CA ASP A 170 -5.44 8.78 -11.75
C ASP A 170 -6.31 8.66 -10.47
N CYS A 171 -6.26 7.51 -9.80
CA CYS A 171 -6.95 7.29 -8.53
C CYS A 171 -6.18 7.85 -7.32
N MET A 172 -4.91 8.22 -7.49
CA MET A 172 -4.01 8.60 -6.42
C MET A 172 -3.88 10.13 -6.33
N ARG A 173 -3.56 10.65 -5.13
CA ARG A 173 -3.29 12.08 -4.93
C ARG A 173 -1.82 12.45 -4.88
N GLN A 174 -0.97 11.46 -4.62
CA GLN A 174 0.47 11.60 -4.50
C GLN A 174 1.10 10.20 -4.58
N ILE A 175 2.38 10.13 -4.94
CA ILE A 175 3.10 8.86 -5.05
C ILE A 175 4.51 8.96 -4.50
N HIS A 176 4.89 7.97 -3.69
CA HIS A 176 6.22 7.76 -3.15
C HIS A 176 6.84 6.48 -3.72
N GLU A 177 6.06 5.41 -3.86
CA GLU A 177 6.53 4.14 -4.43
C GLU A 177 5.46 3.49 -5.31
N LEU A 178 5.83 3.14 -6.55
CA LEU A 178 5.04 2.30 -7.43
C LEU A 178 5.88 1.10 -7.88
N LYS A 179 5.39 -0.10 -7.57
CA LYS A 179 5.99 -1.36 -8.02
C LYS A 179 4.92 -2.28 -8.58
N ILE A 180 4.93 -2.48 -9.88
CA ILE A 180 4.03 -3.40 -10.58
C ILE A 180 4.91 -4.47 -11.22
N ARG A 181 4.72 -5.72 -10.78
CA ARG A 181 5.43 -6.90 -11.30
C ARG A 181 4.42 -7.80 -12.00
N THR A 182 4.69 -8.19 -13.25
CA THR A 182 3.77 -8.97 -14.08
C THR A 182 4.52 -10.11 -14.77
N THR A 183 4.05 -11.36 -14.63
CA THR A 183 4.63 -12.54 -15.31
C THR A 183 3.96 -12.75 -16.66
N SER A 184 2.71 -12.34 -16.79
CA SER A 184 1.93 -12.42 -18.02
C SER A 184 2.27 -11.31 -19.01
N LYS A 185 2.85 -10.18 -18.54
CA LYS A 185 2.87 -8.89 -19.24
C LYS A 185 1.47 -8.64 -19.79
N THR A 186 0.60 -8.01 -19.03
CA THR A 186 -0.79 -7.71 -19.47
C THR A 186 -1.18 -6.26 -19.32
N ILE A 187 -0.29 -5.45 -18.76
CA ILE A 187 -0.53 -4.05 -18.42
C ILE A 187 0.23 -3.18 -19.41
N THR A 188 -0.38 -2.09 -19.86
CA THR A 188 0.29 -1.07 -20.68
C THR A 188 0.87 0.03 -19.81
N ALA A 189 2.11 0.43 -20.14
CA ALA A 189 2.77 1.60 -19.58
C ALA A 189 3.60 2.26 -20.68
N ASP A 190 3.47 3.58 -20.79
CA ASP A 190 4.06 4.39 -21.86
C ASP A 190 4.32 5.81 -21.35
N ASP A 191 4.66 6.73 -22.25
CA ASP A 191 4.90 8.14 -21.90
C ASP A 191 3.76 8.80 -21.10
N THR A 192 2.50 8.39 -21.29
CA THR A 192 1.36 8.93 -20.51
C THR A 192 1.44 8.51 -19.04
N THR A 193 2.07 7.38 -18.74
CA THR A 193 2.34 6.95 -17.36
C THR A 193 3.31 7.91 -16.69
N ILE A 194 4.35 8.36 -17.40
CA ILE A 194 5.27 9.38 -16.86
C ILE A 194 4.56 10.73 -16.70
N ASP A 195 3.72 11.11 -17.66
CA ASP A 195 2.94 12.36 -17.60
C ASP A 195 2.03 12.40 -16.36
N ALA A 196 1.42 11.26 -15.98
CA ALA A 196 0.65 11.13 -14.75
C ALA A 196 1.54 11.05 -13.48
N LEU A 197 2.71 10.43 -13.58
CA LEU A 197 3.63 10.23 -12.45
C LEU A 197 4.24 11.56 -11.94
N ILE A 198 4.62 12.46 -12.85
CA ILE A 198 5.27 13.74 -12.50
C ILE A 198 4.46 14.56 -11.48
N PRO A 199 3.19 14.94 -11.74
CA PRO A 199 2.42 15.75 -10.79
C PRO A 199 2.20 15.02 -9.45
N LEU A 200 2.04 13.70 -9.45
CA LEU A 200 1.89 12.91 -8.23
C LEU A 200 3.18 12.88 -7.39
N SER A 201 4.34 12.85 -8.03
CA SER A 201 5.64 12.91 -7.35
C SER A 201 5.85 14.27 -6.68
N ILE A 202 5.45 15.36 -7.35
CA ILE A 202 5.50 16.74 -6.84
C ILE A 202 4.55 16.90 -5.65
N ALA A 203 3.35 16.33 -5.73
CA ALA A 203 2.38 16.36 -4.65
C ALA A 203 2.84 15.58 -3.40
N CYS A 204 3.80 14.67 -3.53
CA CYS A 204 4.36 13.90 -2.42
C CYS A 204 5.48 14.69 -1.72
N PRO A 205 5.34 15.07 -0.43
CA PRO A 205 6.39 15.80 0.29
C PRO A 205 7.72 15.06 0.43
N GLN A 206 7.67 13.72 0.39
CA GLN A 206 8.87 12.88 0.44
C GLN A 206 9.49 12.66 -0.96
N GLY A 207 8.79 13.05 -2.03
CA GLY A 207 9.15 12.76 -3.42
C GLY A 207 9.00 11.29 -3.79
N LEU A 208 9.21 10.97 -5.07
CA LEU A 208 9.21 9.61 -5.60
C LEU A 208 10.52 8.89 -5.20
N GLN A 209 10.38 7.77 -4.48
CA GLN A 209 11.46 6.88 -4.11
C GLN A 209 11.65 5.74 -5.11
N SER A 210 10.57 5.17 -5.64
CA SER A 210 10.69 4.03 -6.55
C SER A 210 9.58 3.99 -7.59
N PHE A 211 9.98 3.70 -8.84
CA PHE A 211 9.09 3.38 -9.95
C PHE A 211 9.60 2.12 -10.64
N TRP A 212 8.77 1.09 -10.67
CA TRP A 212 9.04 -0.18 -11.34
C TRP A 212 7.74 -0.67 -11.95
N VAL A 213 7.72 -0.88 -13.27
CA VAL A 213 6.58 -1.50 -13.96
C VAL A 213 7.05 -2.55 -14.97
N ASP A 214 6.69 -3.82 -14.73
CA ASP A 214 6.80 -4.91 -15.71
C ASP A 214 5.55 -4.88 -16.61
N SER A 215 5.67 -4.61 -17.92
CA SER A 215 4.49 -4.34 -18.80
C SER A 215 4.64 -4.90 -20.21
N ILE A 216 3.52 -5.04 -20.96
CA ILE A 216 3.59 -5.40 -22.38
C ILE A 216 4.17 -4.22 -23.14
N SER A 217 5.36 -4.41 -23.72
CA SER A 217 5.92 -3.58 -24.80
C SER A 217 5.85 -2.07 -24.55
N THR A 218 6.83 -1.56 -23.81
CA THR A 218 6.86 -0.18 -23.32
C THR A 218 7.29 0.84 -24.38
N ASP A 219 6.38 1.75 -24.70
CA ASP A 219 6.60 2.93 -25.55
C ASP A 219 7.19 4.12 -24.74
N PHE A 220 8.00 3.85 -23.72
CA PHE A 220 8.70 4.93 -23.03
C PHE A 220 9.73 5.54 -23.96
N SER A 221 9.65 6.84 -24.20
CA SER A 221 10.68 7.56 -24.93
C SER A 221 11.78 8.03 -23.98
N LEU A 222 13.03 7.99 -24.45
CA LEU A 222 14.15 8.54 -23.70
C LEU A 222 13.92 10.04 -23.38
N SER A 223 13.27 10.79 -24.27
CA SER A 223 12.86 12.16 -24.02
C SER A 223 11.95 12.30 -22.80
N LYS A 224 11.00 11.38 -22.64
CA LYS A 224 10.06 11.42 -21.51
C LYS A 224 10.72 11.01 -20.21
N MET A 225 11.67 10.07 -20.25
CA MET A 225 12.54 9.79 -19.10
C MET A 225 13.32 11.02 -18.65
N PHE A 226 13.88 11.80 -19.57
CA PHE A 226 14.57 13.05 -19.21
C PHE A 226 13.60 14.07 -18.61
N GLU A 227 12.40 14.20 -19.16
CA GLU A 227 11.36 15.06 -18.60
C GLU A 227 11.01 14.67 -17.15
N LEU A 228 10.91 13.37 -16.84
CA LEU A 228 10.72 12.89 -15.48
C LEU A 228 11.86 13.35 -14.56
N LEU A 229 13.12 13.24 -14.98
CA LEU A 229 14.28 13.65 -14.18
C LEU A 229 14.29 15.18 -13.94
N GLU A 230 13.96 15.96 -14.96
CA GLU A 230 13.96 17.42 -14.91
C GLU A 230 12.80 17.98 -14.09
N LYS A 231 11.60 17.39 -14.19
CA LYS A 231 10.37 17.93 -13.59
C LYS A 231 9.91 17.20 -12.34
N GLY A 232 10.28 15.94 -12.18
CA GLY A 232 9.91 15.12 -11.02
C GLY A 232 10.47 15.66 -9.70
N HIS A 233 9.77 15.34 -8.62
CA HIS A 233 10.24 15.52 -7.25
C HIS A 233 10.59 14.15 -6.67
N PHE A 234 11.84 13.97 -6.27
CA PHE A 234 12.37 12.67 -5.85
C PHE A 234 12.75 12.65 -4.39
N SER A 235 12.66 11.47 -3.77
CA SER A 235 13.30 11.22 -2.49
C SER A 235 14.82 11.31 -2.61
N PRO A 236 15.58 11.52 -1.51
CA PRO A 236 17.04 11.61 -1.56
C PRO A 236 17.75 10.43 -2.25
N ARG A 237 17.08 9.28 -2.29
CA ARG A 237 17.43 8.11 -3.10
C ARG A 237 16.22 7.71 -3.92
N CYS A 238 16.39 7.62 -5.23
CA CYS A 238 15.36 7.21 -6.17
C CYS A 238 15.82 6.02 -7.01
N SER A 239 14.94 5.05 -7.25
CA SER A 239 15.20 3.90 -8.12
C SER A 239 14.11 3.76 -9.18
N LEU A 240 14.50 3.88 -10.44
CA LEU A 240 13.63 3.80 -11.60
C LEU A 240 13.99 2.57 -12.43
N LEU A 241 13.02 1.75 -12.79
CA LEU A 241 13.19 0.62 -13.71
C LEU A 241 12.30 0.81 -14.94
N PHE A 242 12.91 0.72 -16.11
CA PHE A 242 12.25 0.75 -17.41
C PHE A 242 12.61 -0.52 -18.18
N GLU A 243 11.61 -1.32 -18.55
CA GLU A 243 11.85 -2.57 -19.29
C GLU A 243 12.33 -2.28 -20.72
N LYS A 244 11.63 -1.41 -21.46
CA LYS A 244 12.02 -0.96 -22.80
C LYS A 244 11.93 0.55 -22.91
N VAL A 245 12.89 1.13 -23.63
CA VAL A 245 12.99 2.56 -23.87
C VAL A 245 13.33 2.82 -25.33
N HIS A 246 12.52 3.63 -26.02
CA HIS A 246 12.79 4.14 -27.37
C HIS A 246 13.88 5.21 -27.32
N GLY A 247 14.99 4.93 -28.01
CA GLY A 247 16.19 5.74 -28.01
C GLY A 247 17.47 4.90 -28.05
N SER A 248 18.59 5.50 -27.66
CA SER A 248 19.87 4.80 -27.61
C SER A 248 20.53 4.92 -26.23
N GLU A 249 21.22 3.85 -25.85
CA GLU A 249 22.05 3.82 -24.65
C GLU A 249 23.07 4.97 -24.64
N SER A 250 23.70 5.25 -25.79
CA SER A 250 24.64 6.35 -25.97
C SER A 250 24.00 7.71 -25.66
N ALA A 251 22.76 7.94 -26.06
CA ALA A 251 22.06 9.18 -25.74
C ALA A 251 21.80 9.33 -24.23
N LEU A 252 21.40 8.25 -23.54
CA LEU A 252 21.26 8.25 -22.08
C LEU A 252 22.59 8.55 -21.39
N ARG A 253 23.67 7.86 -21.78
CA ARG A 253 25.02 8.06 -21.23
C ARG A 253 25.52 9.49 -21.44
N ASN A 254 25.29 10.06 -22.62
CA ASN A 254 25.67 11.43 -22.93
C ASN A 254 24.88 12.43 -22.07
N TRP A 255 23.57 12.21 -21.90
CA TRP A 255 22.76 13.05 -21.02
C TRP A 255 23.26 12.99 -19.57
N ILE A 256 23.49 11.80 -19.02
CA ILE A 256 24.00 11.62 -17.65
C ILE A 256 25.35 12.33 -17.49
N THR A 257 26.28 12.14 -18.42
CA THR A 257 27.62 12.73 -18.34
C THR A 257 27.57 14.27 -18.42
N SER A 258 26.58 14.83 -19.11
CA SER A 258 26.44 16.29 -19.28
C SER A 258 25.61 16.97 -18.18
N HIS A 259 24.73 16.25 -17.48
CA HIS A 259 23.79 16.84 -16.51
C HIS A 259 24.03 16.40 -15.06
N ALA A 260 24.62 15.22 -14.82
CA ALA A 260 24.84 14.73 -13.46
C ALA A 260 25.87 15.60 -12.71
N GLN A 261 25.60 15.84 -11.43
CA GLN A 261 26.57 16.44 -10.51
C GLN A 261 27.74 15.48 -10.26
N GLN A 262 27.43 14.18 -10.20
CA GLN A 262 28.42 13.11 -10.02
C GLN A 262 27.90 11.82 -10.66
N VAL A 263 28.76 11.12 -11.39
CA VAL A 263 28.50 9.75 -11.83
C VAL A 263 29.05 8.79 -10.77
N LEU A 264 28.20 7.93 -10.21
CA LEU A 264 28.57 7.00 -9.14
C LEU A 264 28.95 5.64 -9.70
N TYR A 265 28.12 5.10 -10.60
CA TYR A 265 28.31 3.78 -11.20
C TYR A 265 27.55 3.69 -12.51
N ILE A 266 28.16 3.13 -13.54
CA ILE A 266 27.46 2.78 -14.78
C ILE A 266 27.89 1.37 -15.21
N SER A 267 26.91 0.51 -15.48
CA SER A 267 27.07 -0.79 -16.12
C SER A 267 26.24 -0.87 -17.41
N GLU A 268 26.10 -2.05 -18.00
CA GLU A 268 25.34 -2.24 -19.26
C GLU A 268 23.87 -1.80 -19.11
N GLN A 269 23.22 -2.11 -17.98
CA GLN A 269 21.79 -1.85 -17.79
C GLN A 269 21.48 -0.95 -16.59
N THR A 270 22.48 -0.58 -15.78
CA THR A 270 22.25 0.19 -14.55
C THR A 270 23.11 1.45 -14.52
N TYR A 271 22.48 2.57 -14.18
CA TYR A 271 23.05 3.91 -14.16
C TYR A 271 22.76 4.56 -12.82
N ASN A 272 23.78 4.77 -12.00
CA ASN A 272 23.69 5.48 -10.73
C ASN A 272 24.45 6.80 -10.81
N PHE A 273 23.78 7.90 -10.50
CA PHE A 273 24.33 9.23 -10.57
C PHE A 273 23.61 10.18 -9.60
N ALA A 274 24.30 11.23 -9.18
CA ALA A 274 23.72 12.32 -8.41
C ALA A 274 23.22 13.40 -9.37
N TYR A 275 21.96 13.80 -9.22
CA TYR A 275 21.34 14.87 -10.01
C TYR A 275 20.33 15.63 -9.14
N ARG A 276 20.41 16.95 -9.12
CA ARG A 276 19.54 17.83 -8.30
C ARG A 276 19.52 17.42 -6.81
N ASP A 277 20.70 17.11 -6.26
CA ASP A 277 20.91 16.69 -4.87
C ASP A 277 20.22 15.36 -4.49
N VAL A 278 19.90 14.53 -5.49
CA VAL A 278 19.30 13.20 -5.34
C VAL A 278 20.22 12.15 -5.94
N GLU A 279 20.40 11.03 -5.24
CA GLU A 279 21.01 9.82 -5.80
C GLU A 279 19.96 9.07 -6.62
N ILE A 280 20.11 9.08 -7.94
CA ILE A 280 19.21 8.43 -8.89
C ILE A 280 19.87 7.15 -9.42
N GLY A 281 19.18 6.03 -9.24
CA GLY A 281 19.47 4.77 -9.89
C GLY A 281 18.44 4.48 -10.98
N ILE A 282 18.89 4.29 -12.21
CA ILE A 282 18.06 3.90 -13.36
C ILE A 282 18.51 2.53 -13.84
N SER A 283 17.56 1.60 -13.98
CA SER A 283 17.76 0.35 -14.69
C SER A 283 16.96 0.37 -15.99
N VAL A 284 17.63 0.13 -17.12
CA VAL A 284 16.99 -0.02 -18.44
C VAL A 284 17.32 -1.41 -18.97
N GLU A 285 16.31 -2.27 -19.13
CA GLU A 285 16.57 -3.65 -19.58
C GLU A 285 16.86 -3.72 -21.08
N GLN A 286 16.14 -2.93 -21.89
CA GLN A 286 16.29 -2.90 -23.34
C GLN A 286 16.14 -1.50 -23.93
N PHE A 287 17.04 -1.14 -24.86
CA PHE A 287 16.87 0.02 -25.75
C PHE A 287 16.30 -0.42 -27.10
N VAL A 288 15.37 0.36 -27.63
CA VAL A 288 14.76 0.17 -28.95
C VAL A 288 15.08 1.40 -29.80
N PRO A 289 15.87 1.27 -30.88
CA PRO A 289 16.26 2.41 -31.71
C PRO A 289 15.13 2.93 -32.62
#